data_AF-A0A838AAN8-F1
#
_entry.id   AF-A0A838AAN8-F1
#
_cell.length_a   1.000
_cell.length_b   1.000
_cell.length_c   1.000
_cell.angle_alpha   90.00
_cell.angle_beta   90.00
_cell.angle_gamma   90.00
#
_symmetry.space_group_name_H-M   'P 1'
#
loop_
_entity.id
_entity.type
_entity.pdbx_description
1 polymer ?
#
loop_
_entity_poly.entity_id
_entity_poly.type
_entity_poly.pdbx_seq_one_letter_code
_entity_poly.pdbx_strand_id
1 'polypeptide(L)'
;MTAMHTDRSPVLVALQRADARMQRDGQDPTPRDVIEAFAQAAQAQMATPRPAAGEASLGEGEESRAELERLRRAYDELEDQLVRVTQDRDQVRTRNATLRRAADRAASWWDAAKDLNRLWHAEEALREEAVARLEADRDERQERIVALATQVSELTAEQDELRDENAALADELAQVRRELEAATADTARHRHFYPWPDPSRPPEPCDCGATYPRDRVRRDDPRPEPEEMWDRIRDELAGWA
;
A
#
# COMPACT_ATOMS: atom_id res chain seq x y z
N MET A 1 -111.93 65.93 -60.75
CA MET A 1 -111.45 64.53 -60.93
C MET A 1 -110.69 64.52 -62.24
N THR A 2 -109.39 64.27 -62.36
CA THR A 2 -108.39 63.68 -61.45
C THR A 2 -107.04 64.18 -61.97
N ALA A 3 -106.22 64.80 -61.12
CA ALA A 3 -104.90 65.26 -61.52
C ALA A 3 -103.97 64.05 -61.73
N MET A 4 -103.48 63.84 -62.95
CA MET A 4 -102.41 62.90 -63.24
C MET A 4 -101.10 63.46 -62.65
N HIS A 5 -100.77 63.06 -61.44
CA HIS A 5 -99.41 63.24 -60.89
C HIS A 5 -98.49 62.27 -61.64
N THR A 6 -97.76 62.80 -62.63
CA THR A 6 -96.70 62.06 -63.32
C THR A 6 -95.53 61.92 -62.35
N ASP A 7 -95.38 60.73 -61.78
CA ASP A 7 -94.31 60.40 -60.84
C ASP A 7 -92.96 60.45 -61.59
N ARG A 8 -92.26 61.59 -61.50
CA ARG A 8 -90.98 61.82 -62.18
C ARG A 8 -89.87 61.14 -61.39
N SER A 9 -89.10 60.28 -62.07
CA SER A 9 -87.91 59.60 -61.55
C SER A 9 -87.04 60.52 -60.66
N PRO A 10 -86.72 60.13 -59.41
CA PRO A 10 -85.90 60.94 -58.51
C PRO A 10 -84.51 61.28 -59.08
N VAL A 11 -83.92 60.34 -59.83
CA VAL A 11 -82.63 60.50 -60.50
C VAL A 11 -82.74 61.55 -61.61
N LEU A 12 -83.82 61.51 -62.40
CA LEU A 12 -84.08 62.50 -63.43
C LEU A 12 -84.27 63.91 -62.85
N VAL A 13 -85.01 64.04 -61.73
CA VAL A 13 -85.21 65.32 -61.04
C VAL A 13 -83.89 65.87 -60.50
N ALA A 14 -83.01 65.02 -59.96
CA ALA A 14 -81.70 65.43 -59.48
C ALA A 14 -80.79 65.93 -60.61
N LEU A 15 -80.76 65.22 -61.74
CA LEU A 15 -79.95 65.60 -62.91
C LEU A 15 -80.46 66.87 -63.58
N GLN A 16 -81.79 67.05 -63.70
CA GLN A 16 -82.38 68.30 -64.20
C GLN A 16 -82.05 69.51 -63.31
N ARG A 17 -82.01 69.32 -61.98
CA ARG A 17 -81.59 70.38 -61.04
C ARG A 17 -80.09 70.68 -61.15
N ALA A 18 -79.26 69.66 -61.39
CA ALA A 18 -77.83 69.85 -61.61
C ALA A 18 -77.58 70.62 -62.91
N ASP A 19 -78.26 70.27 -63.99
CA ASP A 19 -78.20 70.98 -65.27
C ASP A 19 -78.66 72.44 -65.15
N ALA A 20 -79.77 72.69 -64.44
CA ALA A 20 -80.23 74.06 -64.14
C ALA A 20 -79.29 74.86 -63.22
N ARG A 21 -78.37 74.21 -62.49
CA ARG A 21 -77.28 74.90 -61.79
C ARG A 21 -76.14 75.23 -62.75
N MET A 22 -75.72 74.27 -63.57
CA MET A 22 -74.68 74.45 -64.57
C MET A 22 -75.02 75.56 -65.59
N GLN A 23 -76.29 75.67 -65.99
CA GLN A 23 -76.78 76.77 -66.84
C GLN A 23 -76.64 78.14 -66.18
N ARG A 24 -76.83 78.25 -64.85
CA ARG A 24 -76.63 79.52 -64.12
C ARG A 24 -75.16 79.93 -64.07
N ASP A 25 -74.27 78.96 -64.16
CA ASP A 25 -72.81 79.16 -64.18
C ASP A 25 -72.28 79.40 -65.62
N GLY A 26 -73.17 79.61 -66.59
CA GLY A 26 -72.83 79.99 -67.96
C GLY A 26 -72.52 78.82 -68.91
N GLN A 27 -72.82 77.57 -68.52
CA GLN A 27 -72.71 76.42 -69.43
C GLN A 27 -73.96 76.27 -70.30
N ASP A 28 -73.75 75.80 -71.53
CA ASP A 28 -74.86 75.51 -72.44
C ASP A 28 -75.78 74.42 -71.87
N PRO A 29 -77.11 74.55 -72.07
CA PRO A 29 -78.08 73.60 -71.54
C PRO A 29 -77.84 72.21 -72.12
N THR A 30 -77.69 71.20 -71.24
CA THR A 30 -77.56 69.82 -71.71
C THR A 30 -78.87 69.40 -72.38
N PRO A 31 -78.83 68.81 -73.60
CA PRO A 31 -80.03 68.34 -74.26
C PRO A 31 -80.83 67.39 -73.37
N ARG A 32 -82.14 67.61 -73.32
CA ARG A 32 -83.03 66.93 -72.37
C ARG A 32 -83.05 65.41 -72.58
N ASP A 33 -82.89 64.96 -73.81
CA ASP A 33 -82.74 63.57 -74.22
C ASP A 33 -81.48 62.92 -73.64
N VAL A 34 -80.38 63.67 -73.51
CA VAL A 34 -79.14 63.19 -72.87
C VAL A 34 -79.33 63.03 -71.36
N ILE A 35 -80.02 63.98 -70.71
CA ILE A 35 -80.34 63.90 -69.29
C ILE A 35 -81.28 62.71 -69.02
N GLU A 36 -82.29 62.51 -69.87
CA GLU A 36 -83.24 61.41 -69.76
C GLU A 36 -82.57 60.06 -70.02
N ALA A 37 -81.71 59.94 -71.05
CA ALA A 37 -80.95 58.73 -71.33
C ALA A 37 -79.98 58.38 -70.19
N PHE A 38 -79.29 59.38 -69.62
CA PHE A 38 -78.39 59.16 -68.48
C PHE A 38 -79.17 58.78 -67.21
N ALA A 39 -80.30 59.43 -66.94
CA ALA A 39 -81.15 59.06 -65.82
C ALA A 39 -81.65 57.61 -65.95
N GLN A 40 -82.04 57.21 -67.16
CA GLN A 40 -82.51 55.86 -67.45
C GLN A 40 -81.38 54.82 -67.33
N ALA A 41 -80.16 55.14 -67.78
CA ALA A 41 -78.98 54.29 -67.63
C ALA A 41 -78.54 54.14 -66.16
N ALA A 42 -78.53 55.24 -65.40
CA ALA A 42 -78.21 55.24 -63.98
C ALA A 42 -79.26 54.45 -63.18
N GLN A 43 -80.55 54.62 -63.50
CA GLN A 43 -81.61 53.81 -62.91
C GLN A 43 -81.48 52.33 -63.29
N ALA A 44 -81.14 52.01 -64.53
CA ALA A 44 -80.88 50.63 -64.94
C ALA A 44 -79.71 50.03 -64.14
N GLN A 45 -78.61 50.76 -63.93
CA GLN A 45 -77.49 50.30 -63.11
C GLN A 45 -77.84 50.14 -61.63
N MET A 46 -78.65 51.04 -61.06
CA MET A 46 -79.11 50.93 -59.67
C MET A 46 -80.15 49.81 -59.48
N ALA A 47 -80.94 49.52 -60.52
CA ALA A 47 -81.93 48.44 -60.52
C ALA A 47 -81.34 47.09 -60.92
N THR A 48 -80.13 47.06 -61.49
CA THR A 48 -79.40 45.81 -61.72
C THR A 48 -78.89 45.33 -60.37
N PRO A 49 -79.36 44.19 -59.82
CA PRO A 49 -78.79 43.66 -58.59
C PRO A 49 -77.30 43.43 -58.83
N ARG A 50 -76.47 44.05 -57.99
CA ARG A 50 -75.03 43.83 -57.97
C ARG A 50 -74.80 42.31 -57.97
N PRO A 51 -74.00 41.75 -58.89
CA PRO A 51 -73.83 40.29 -58.96
C PRO A 51 -73.35 39.76 -57.62
N ALA A 52 -73.81 38.57 -57.23
CA ALA A 52 -73.52 37.86 -55.97
C ALA A 52 -72.02 37.58 -55.69
N ALA A 53 -71.11 38.18 -56.47
CA ALA A 53 -69.67 38.21 -56.24
C ALA A 53 -69.31 38.80 -54.87
N GLY A 54 -70.15 39.65 -54.27
CA GLY A 54 -69.97 40.14 -52.91
C GLY A 54 -70.10 39.03 -51.84
N GLU A 55 -71.09 38.15 -51.96
CA GLU A 55 -71.34 37.09 -50.97
C GLU A 55 -70.35 35.93 -51.12
N ALA A 56 -69.99 35.56 -52.35
CA ALA A 56 -68.94 34.55 -52.61
C ALA A 56 -67.55 35.04 -52.13
N SER A 57 -67.20 36.31 -52.40
CA SER A 57 -65.95 36.91 -51.92
C SER A 57 -65.91 37.11 -50.40
N LEU A 58 -67.07 37.35 -49.76
CA LEU A 58 -67.18 37.38 -48.30
C LEU A 58 -67.04 35.97 -47.70
N GLY A 59 -67.64 34.94 -48.30
CA GLY A 59 -67.50 33.55 -47.87
C GLY A 59 -66.06 33.01 -48.01
N GLU A 60 -65.39 33.29 -49.13
CA GLU A 60 -63.96 32.98 -49.31
C GLU A 60 -63.07 33.72 -48.29
N GLY A 61 -63.44 34.95 -47.95
CA GLY A 61 -62.78 35.73 -46.90
C GLY A 61 -63.00 35.17 -45.49
N GLU A 62 -64.18 34.62 -45.21
CA GLU A 62 -64.49 33.95 -43.94
C GLU A 62 -63.78 32.60 -43.81
N GLU A 63 -63.73 31.80 -44.87
CA GLU A 63 -62.99 30.53 -44.91
C GLU A 63 -61.48 30.76 -44.76
N SER A 64 -60.92 31.75 -45.45
CA SER A 64 -59.52 32.13 -45.31
C SER A 64 -59.19 32.61 -43.89
N ARG A 65 -60.10 33.35 -43.23
CA ARG A 65 -59.93 33.75 -41.82
C ARG A 65 -59.98 32.56 -40.88
N ALA A 66 -60.92 31.64 -41.08
CA ALA A 66 -61.03 30.43 -40.28
C ALA A 66 -59.76 29.56 -40.40
N GLU A 67 -59.20 29.45 -41.60
CA GLU A 67 -57.95 28.72 -41.83
C GLU A 67 -56.74 29.44 -41.23
N LEU A 68 -56.66 30.78 -41.31
CA LEU A 68 -55.61 31.55 -40.62
C LEU A 68 -55.67 31.39 -39.09
N GLU A 69 -56.87 31.39 -38.50
CA GLU A 69 -57.04 31.10 -37.08
C GLU A 69 -56.62 29.68 -36.73
N ARG A 70 -56.93 28.69 -37.58
CA ARG A 70 -56.54 27.30 -37.39
C ARG A 70 -55.02 27.15 -37.45
N LEU A 71 -54.37 27.74 -38.45
CA LEU A 71 -52.92 27.77 -38.60
C LEU A 71 -52.25 28.50 -37.44
N ARG A 72 -52.83 29.59 -36.95
CA ARG A 72 -52.30 30.30 -35.77
C ARG A 72 -52.35 29.43 -34.53
N ARG A 73 -53.47 28.75 -34.24
CA ARG A 73 -53.55 27.82 -33.10
C ARG A 73 -52.56 26.66 -33.24
N ALA A 74 -52.38 26.14 -34.45
CA ALA A 74 -51.39 25.09 -34.71
C ALA A 74 -49.95 25.59 -34.52
N TYR A 75 -49.67 26.83 -34.91
CA TYR A 75 -48.38 27.48 -34.67
C TYR A 75 -48.12 27.66 -33.18
N ASP A 76 -49.09 28.19 -32.43
CA ASP A 76 -48.96 28.40 -30.98
C ASP A 76 -48.73 27.07 -30.24
N GLU A 77 -49.43 25.99 -30.63
CA GLU A 77 -49.21 24.65 -30.07
C GLU A 77 -47.82 24.09 -30.41
N LEU A 78 -47.34 24.28 -31.65
CA LEU A 78 -46.00 23.86 -32.04
C LEU A 78 -44.91 24.68 -31.31
N GLU A 79 -45.15 25.96 -31.05
CA GLU A 79 -44.27 26.81 -30.25
C GLU A 79 -44.18 26.31 -28.80
N ASP A 80 -45.33 26.01 -28.18
CA ASP A 80 -45.38 25.41 -26.84
C ASP A 80 -44.66 24.06 -26.78
N GLN A 81 -44.85 23.21 -27.79
CA GLN A 81 -44.15 21.93 -27.90
C GLN A 81 -42.64 22.11 -28.07
N LEU A 82 -42.20 23.08 -28.89
CA LEU A 82 -40.78 23.38 -29.07
C LEU A 82 -40.14 23.85 -27.76
N VAL A 83 -40.84 24.70 -26.99
CA VAL A 83 -40.40 25.14 -25.66
C VAL A 83 -40.26 23.94 -24.72
N ARG A 84 -41.27 23.06 -24.63
CA ARG A 84 -41.22 21.86 -23.77
C ARG A 84 -40.08 20.92 -24.16
N VAL A 85 -39.95 20.58 -25.44
CA VAL A 85 -38.89 19.68 -25.92
C VAL A 85 -37.50 20.28 -25.69
N THR A 86 -37.35 21.61 -25.83
CA THR A 86 -36.08 22.30 -25.53
C THR A 86 -35.74 22.19 -24.05
N GLN A 87 -36.71 22.42 -23.17
CA GLN A 87 -36.53 22.28 -21.72
C GLN A 87 -36.17 20.83 -21.33
N ASP A 88 -36.89 19.85 -21.87
CA ASP A 88 -36.63 18.43 -21.62
C ASP A 88 -35.24 18.02 -22.11
N ARG A 89 -34.84 18.47 -23.30
CA ARG A 89 -33.50 18.23 -23.85
C ARG A 89 -32.42 18.78 -22.93
N ASP A 90 -32.59 19.99 -22.43
CA ASP A 90 -31.58 20.64 -21.58
C ASP A 90 -31.54 20.00 -20.18
N GLN A 91 -32.69 19.52 -19.68
CA GLN A 91 -32.76 18.70 -18.47
C GLN A 91 -32.03 17.37 -18.64
N VAL A 92 -32.26 16.66 -19.75
CA VAL A 92 -31.58 15.39 -20.06
C VAL A 92 -30.08 15.60 -20.21
N ARG A 93 -29.64 16.67 -20.88
CA ARG A 93 -28.22 17.02 -21.00
C ARG A 93 -27.57 17.25 -19.64
N THR A 94 -28.25 17.98 -18.75
CA THR A 94 -27.76 18.23 -17.40
C THR A 94 -27.66 16.93 -16.59
N ARG A 95 -28.69 16.08 -16.65
CA ARG A 95 -28.68 14.75 -16.00
C ARG A 95 -27.55 13.87 -16.55
N ASN A 96 -27.36 13.85 -17.86
CA ASN A 96 -26.30 13.07 -18.49
C ASN A 96 -24.90 13.55 -18.05
N ALA A 97 -24.68 14.87 -17.98
CA ALA A 97 -23.43 15.43 -17.48
C ALA A 97 -23.16 15.04 -16.02
N THR A 98 -24.18 15.04 -15.16
CA THR A 98 -24.06 14.59 -13.77
C THR A 98 -23.73 13.09 -13.68
N LEU A 99 -24.39 12.26 -14.47
CA LEU A 99 -24.12 10.82 -14.51
C LEU A 99 -22.71 10.50 -15.02
N ARG A 100 -22.22 11.22 -16.03
CA ARG A 100 -20.84 11.08 -16.51
C ARG A 100 -19.83 11.38 -15.40
N ARG A 101 -19.98 12.50 -14.70
CA ARG A 101 -19.10 12.82 -13.56
C ARG A 101 -19.18 11.78 -12.44
N ALA A 102 -20.36 11.19 -12.21
CA ALA A 102 -20.52 10.12 -11.23
C ALA A 102 -19.80 8.84 -11.68
N ALA A 103 -19.88 8.49 -12.97
CA ALA A 103 -19.16 7.37 -13.55
C ALA A 103 -17.64 7.57 -13.49
N ASP A 104 -17.12 8.76 -13.82
CA ASP A 104 -15.70 9.08 -13.73
C ASP A 104 -15.18 8.94 -12.29
N ARG A 105 -15.96 9.41 -11.31
CA ARG A 105 -15.64 9.19 -9.89
C ARG A 105 -15.63 7.71 -9.54
N ALA A 106 -16.66 6.96 -9.94
CA ALA A 106 -16.74 5.53 -9.66
C ALA A 106 -15.55 4.76 -10.26
N ALA A 107 -15.11 5.13 -11.47
CA ALA A 107 -13.91 4.57 -12.10
C ALA A 107 -12.65 4.87 -11.28
N SER A 108 -12.49 6.12 -10.82
CA SER A 108 -11.37 6.49 -9.94
C SER A 108 -11.38 5.73 -8.61
N TRP A 109 -12.55 5.54 -7.99
CA TRP A 109 -12.68 4.73 -6.77
C TRP A 109 -12.35 3.26 -7.01
N TRP A 110 -12.74 2.71 -8.17
CA TRP A 110 -12.42 1.35 -8.55
C TRP A 110 -10.92 1.14 -8.73
N ASP A 111 -10.23 2.08 -9.37
CA ASP A 111 -8.78 2.00 -9.52
C ASP A 111 -8.05 2.18 -8.19
N ALA A 112 -8.50 3.10 -7.32
CA ALA A 112 -7.99 3.21 -5.96
C ALA A 112 -8.20 1.91 -5.14
N ALA A 113 -9.34 1.23 -5.30
CA ALA A 113 -9.61 -0.04 -4.64
C ALA A 113 -8.67 -1.16 -5.14
N LYS A 114 -8.37 -1.20 -6.45
CA LYS A 114 -7.36 -2.13 -6.99
C LYS A 114 -5.98 -1.86 -6.41
N ASP A 115 -5.58 -0.60 -6.31
CA ASP A 115 -4.28 -0.22 -5.76
C ASP A 115 -4.19 -0.57 -4.27
N LEU A 116 -5.26 -0.32 -3.50
CA LEU A 116 -5.35 -0.80 -2.12
C LEU A 116 -5.23 -2.32 -2.01
N ASN A 117 -5.88 -3.07 -2.90
CA ASN A 117 -5.78 -4.53 -2.89
C ASN A 117 -4.34 -5.00 -3.22
N ARG A 118 -3.67 -4.34 -4.17
CA ARG A 118 -2.25 -4.62 -4.48
C ARG A 118 -1.34 -4.34 -3.29
N LEU A 119 -1.55 -3.19 -2.62
CA LEU A 119 -0.78 -2.81 -1.43
C LEU A 119 -1.01 -3.77 -0.27
N TRP A 120 -2.25 -4.22 -0.06
CA TRP A 120 -2.57 -5.20 0.96
C TRP A 120 -1.83 -6.52 0.73
N HIS A 121 -1.86 -7.06 -0.49
CA HIS A 121 -1.11 -8.27 -0.82
C HIS A 121 0.42 -8.08 -0.71
N ALA A 122 0.94 -6.92 -1.10
CA ALA A 122 2.36 -6.61 -0.96
C ALA A 122 2.79 -6.53 0.51
N GLU A 123 1.95 -5.92 1.36
CA GLU A 123 2.17 -5.86 2.80
C GLU A 123 2.17 -7.27 3.42
N GLU A 124 1.23 -8.12 3.01
CA GLU A 124 1.16 -9.50 3.50
C GLU A 124 2.40 -10.31 3.13
N ALA A 125 2.87 -10.19 1.87
CA ALA A 125 4.10 -10.85 1.45
C ALA A 125 5.34 -10.38 2.26
N LEU A 126 5.42 -9.09 2.59
CA LEU A 126 6.49 -8.56 3.44
C LEU A 126 6.39 -9.07 4.88
N ARG A 127 5.19 -9.25 5.42
CA ARG A 127 4.97 -9.86 6.74
C ARG A 127 5.44 -11.31 6.74
N GLU A 128 5.05 -12.09 5.74
CA GLU A 128 5.47 -13.49 5.59
C GLU A 128 7.01 -13.61 5.52
N GLU A 129 7.66 -12.76 4.72
CA GLU A 129 9.12 -12.72 4.62
C GLU A 129 9.79 -12.30 5.94
N ALA A 130 9.20 -11.36 6.68
CA ALA A 130 9.70 -10.95 7.99
C ALA A 130 9.59 -12.09 9.02
N VAL A 131 8.47 -12.82 9.03
CA VAL A 131 8.28 -13.98 9.91
C VAL A 131 9.29 -15.08 9.58
N ALA A 132 9.43 -15.44 8.30
CA ALA A 132 10.38 -16.46 7.88
C ALA A 132 11.83 -16.12 8.27
N ARG A 133 12.23 -14.85 8.13
CA ARG A 133 13.54 -14.38 8.60
C ARG A 133 13.70 -14.53 10.10
N LEU A 134 12.71 -14.10 10.89
CA LEU A 134 12.76 -14.20 12.35
C LEU A 134 12.77 -15.66 12.84
N GLU A 135 12.09 -16.56 12.13
CA GLU A 135 12.12 -17.99 12.43
C GLU A 135 13.51 -18.59 12.17
N ALA A 136 14.12 -18.31 11.02
CA ALA A 136 15.49 -18.74 10.74
C ALA A 136 16.50 -18.20 11.78
N ASP A 137 16.36 -16.93 12.12
CA ASP A 137 17.14 -16.25 13.15
C ASP A 137 16.97 -16.86 14.55
N ARG A 138 15.75 -17.30 14.88
CA ARG A 138 15.44 -18.01 16.13
C ARG A 138 16.12 -19.37 16.14
N ASP A 139 16.03 -20.10 15.03
CA ASP A 139 16.55 -21.46 14.92
C ASP A 139 18.09 -21.46 14.99
N GLU A 140 18.77 -20.52 14.32
CA GLU A 140 20.22 -20.34 14.44
C GLU A 140 20.64 -20.03 15.89
N ARG A 141 19.91 -19.14 16.58
CA ARG A 141 20.19 -18.84 17.99
C ARG A 141 19.94 -20.05 18.87
N GLN A 142 18.91 -20.85 18.60
CA GLN A 142 18.61 -22.05 19.35
C GLN A 142 19.70 -23.12 19.18
N GLU A 143 20.17 -23.35 17.95
CA GLU A 143 21.31 -24.24 17.67
C GLU A 143 22.56 -23.79 18.43
N ARG A 144 22.85 -22.49 18.43
CA ARG A 144 23.99 -21.93 19.17
C ARG A 144 23.86 -22.13 20.68
N ILE A 145 22.65 -21.95 21.24
CA ILE A 145 22.40 -22.20 22.67
C ILE A 145 22.67 -23.66 23.01
N VAL A 146 22.17 -24.60 22.20
CA VAL A 146 22.41 -26.04 22.40
C VAL A 146 23.90 -26.36 22.31
N ALA A 147 24.60 -25.86 21.30
CA ALA A 147 26.03 -26.07 21.14
C ALA A 147 26.84 -25.54 22.35
N LEU A 148 26.52 -24.33 22.83
CA LEU A 148 27.16 -23.75 24.01
C LEU A 148 26.83 -24.54 25.28
N ALA A 149 25.60 -25.03 25.44
CA ALA A 149 25.22 -25.86 26.58
C ALA A 149 26.02 -27.17 26.61
N THR A 150 26.25 -27.80 25.46
CA THR A 150 27.11 -28.98 25.34
C THR A 150 28.55 -28.65 25.74
N GLN A 151 29.13 -27.58 25.20
CA GLN A 151 30.48 -27.15 25.55
C GLN A 151 30.63 -26.87 27.06
N VAL A 152 29.65 -26.22 27.68
CA VAL A 152 29.65 -25.98 29.12
C VAL A 152 29.64 -27.31 29.90
N SER A 153 28.85 -28.29 29.46
CA SER A 153 28.84 -29.62 30.09
C SER A 153 30.17 -30.35 29.96
N GLU A 154 30.80 -30.30 28.78
CA GLU A 154 32.12 -30.92 28.52
C GLU A 154 33.20 -30.28 29.39
N LEU A 155 33.27 -28.94 29.41
CA LEU A 155 34.24 -28.21 30.23
C LEU A 155 34.01 -28.42 31.73
N THR A 156 32.76 -28.62 32.15
CA THR A 156 32.45 -28.95 33.55
C THR A 156 32.98 -30.33 33.90
N ALA A 157 32.79 -31.32 33.03
CA ALA A 157 33.31 -32.67 33.24
C ALA A 157 34.85 -32.69 33.26
N GLU A 158 35.49 -31.97 32.34
CA GLU A 158 36.96 -31.83 32.32
C GLU A 158 37.47 -31.13 33.59
N GLN A 159 36.75 -30.10 34.08
CA GLN A 159 37.11 -29.43 35.32
C GLN A 159 37.05 -30.39 36.52
N ASP A 160 36.04 -31.26 36.57
CA ASP A 160 35.87 -32.23 37.65
C ASP A 160 36.94 -33.33 37.58
N GLU A 161 37.27 -33.83 36.39
CA GLU A 161 38.38 -34.77 36.17
C GLU A 161 39.73 -34.18 36.64
N LEU A 162 40.04 -32.94 36.23
CA LEU A 162 41.25 -32.25 36.67
C LEU A 162 41.29 -32.00 38.18
N ARG A 163 40.13 -31.80 38.83
CA ARG A 163 40.06 -31.68 40.30
C ARG A 163 40.37 -33.00 40.98
N ASP A 164 39.82 -34.09 40.48
CA ASP A 164 40.05 -35.44 41.02
C ASP A 164 41.52 -35.85 40.85
N GLU A 165 42.11 -35.59 39.68
CA GLU A 165 43.55 -35.82 39.43
C GLU A 165 44.43 -35.00 40.37
N ASN A 166 44.10 -33.72 40.57
CA ASN A 166 44.87 -32.85 41.46
C ASN A 166 44.79 -33.33 42.92
N ALA A 167 43.62 -33.81 43.35
CA ALA A 167 43.44 -34.41 44.68
C ALA A 167 44.30 -35.69 44.83
N ALA A 168 44.29 -36.57 43.84
CA ALA A 168 45.10 -37.80 43.84
C ALA A 168 46.61 -37.48 43.90
N LEU A 169 47.09 -36.56 43.06
CA LEU A 169 48.49 -36.13 43.07
C LEU A 169 48.87 -35.45 44.39
N ALA A 170 47.97 -34.70 45.02
CA ALA A 170 48.21 -34.11 46.34
C ALA A 170 48.38 -35.19 47.43
N ASP A 171 47.58 -36.26 47.38
CA ASP A 171 47.68 -37.40 48.29
C ASP A 171 48.98 -38.19 48.07
N GLU A 172 49.36 -38.46 46.82
CA GLU A 172 50.63 -39.09 46.46
C GLU A 172 51.83 -38.27 46.95
N LEU A 173 51.83 -36.95 46.72
CA LEU A 173 52.87 -36.05 47.22
C LEU A 173 52.95 -36.08 48.74
N ALA A 174 51.81 -36.13 49.44
CA ALA A 174 51.78 -36.24 50.89
C ALA A 174 52.35 -37.60 51.36
N GLN A 175 52.05 -38.69 50.66
CA GLN A 175 52.62 -40.01 50.94
C GLN A 175 54.14 -40.04 50.74
N VAL A 176 54.62 -39.59 49.59
CA VAL A 176 56.07 -39.55 49.28
C VAL A 176 56.82 -38.68 50.29
N ARG A 177 56.23 -37.55 50.72
CA ARG A 177 56.81 -36.73 51.80
C ARG A 177 56.92 -37.50 53.11
N ARG A 178 55.87 -38.23 53.52
CA ARG A 178 55.91 -39.07 54.74
C ARG A 178 56.95 -40.19 54.64
N GLU A 179 57.05 -40.85 53.48
CA GLU A 179 58.05 -41.90 53.25
C GLU A 179 59.47 -41.35 53.30
N LEU A 180 59.71 -40.18 52.69
CA LEU A 180 60.99 -39.49 52.76
C LEU A 180 61.34 -39.08 54.19
N GLU A 181 60.39 -38.52 54.94
CA GLU A 181 60.56 -38.19 56.36
C GLU A 181 60.88 -39.44 57.20
N ALA A 182 60.21 -40.56 56.94
CA ALA A 182 60.50 -41.82 57.63
C ALA A 182 61.89 -42.36 57.29
N ALA A 183 62.29 -42.36 56.02
CA ALA A 183 63.61 -42.81 55.58
C ALA A 183 64.74 -41.90 56.09
N THR A 184 64.51 -40.58 56.13
CA THR A 184 65.47 -39.62 56.71
C THR A 184 65.56 -39.75 58.23
N ALA A 185 64.45 -40.03 58.93
CA ALA A 185 64.46 -40.34 60.35
C ALA A 185 65.18 -41.66 60.65
N ASP A 186 65.00 -42.68 59.81
CA ASP A 186 65.67 -43.98 59.95
C ASP A 186 67.18 -43.85 59.72
N THR A 187 67.59 -43.15 58.66
CA THR A 187 69.02 -42.84 58.44
C THR A 187 69.60 -41.94 59.53
N ALA A 188 68.82 -41.02 60.12
CA ALA A 188 69.26 -40.24 61.28
C ALA A 188 69.42 -41.10 62.55
N ARG A 189 68.54 -42.09 62.76
CA ARG A 189 68.67 -43.10 63.84
C ARG A 189 69.84 -44.06 63.60
N HIS A 190 70.15 -44.36 62.34
CA HIS A 190 71.27 -45.19 61.90
C HIS A 190 72.54 -44.40 61.57
N ARG A 191 72.67 -43.15 62.03
CA ARG A 191 73.97 -42.49 62.09
C ARG A 191 74.74 -43.04 63.28
N HIS A 192 75.65 -43.97 62.99
CA HIS A 192 76.62 -44.46 63.95
C HIS A 192 77.57 -43.31 64.36
N PHE A 193 77.19 -42.59 65.41
CA PHE A 193 78.13 -41.77 66.14
C PHE A 193 78.92 -42.73 67.04
N TYR A 194 80.13 -43.08 66.61
CA TYR A 194 81.12 -43.68 67.49
C TYR A 194 81.85 -42.53 68.16
N PRO A 195 81.45 -42.06 69.36
CA PRO A 195 82.37 -41.28 70.15
C PRO A 195 83.59 -42.19 70.34
N TRP A 196 84.71 -41.83 69.73
CA TRP A 196 85.97 -42.51 69.94
C TRP A 196 86.82 -41.63 70.86
N PRO A 197 86.51 -41.59 72.17
CA PRO A 197 87.20 -40.72 73.10
C PRO A 197 88.67 -41.13 73.29
N ASP A 198 89.03 -42.37 72.94
CA ASP A 198 90.41 -42.88 72.98
C ASP A 198 90.69 -43.86 71.81
N PRO A 199 91.49 -43.46 70.79
CA PRO A 199 91.85 -44.29 69.64
C PRO A 199 92.63 -45.57 69.97
N SER A 200 93.09 -45.71 71.22
CA SER A 200 93.89 -46.84 71.70
C SER A 200 93.06 -48.06 72.12
N ARG A 201 91.73 -47.92 72.28
CA ARG A 201 90.83 -48.96 72.80
C ARG A 201 89.78 -49.38 71.78
N PRO A 202 89.36 -50.66 71.77
CA PRO A 202 88.28 -51.12 70.91
C PRO A 202 86.98 -50.38 71.29
N PRO A 203 86.21 -49.90 70.30
CA PRO A 203 84.95 -49.22 70.56
C PRO A 203 83.97 -50.14 71.29
N GLU A 204 83.23 -49.58 72.23
CA GLU A 204 82.16 -50.32 72.92
C GLU A 204 80.97 -50.60 71.97
N PRO A 205 80.19 -51.66 72.22
CA PRO A 205 79.01 -51.99 71.40
C PRO A 205 78.01 -50.82 71.41
N CYS A 206 77.37 -50.58 70.27
CA CYS A 206 76.32 -49.55 70.20
C CYS A 206 75.10 -49.98 71.04
N ASP A 207 74.38 -49.02 71.63
CA ASP A 207 73.14 -49.26 72.39
C ASP A 207 72.05 -49.98 71.58
N CYS A 208 72.13 -49.98 70.25
CA CYS A 208 71.25 -50.76 69.38
C CYS A 208 71.62 -52.26 69.27
N GLY A 209 72.66 -52.71 69.95
CA GLY A 209 73.13 -54.11 69.96
C GLY A 209 73.89 -54.54 68.70
N ALA A 210 74.11 -53.64 67.73
CA ALA A 210 74.91 -53.93 66.55
C ALA A 210 76.41 -53.92 66.90
N THR A 211 77.11 -55.00 66.54
CA THR A 211 78.56 -55.13 66.68
C THR A 211 79.27 -54.13 65.78
N TYR A 212 80.41 -53.60 66.24
CA TYR A 212 81.22 -52.66 65.46
C TYR A 212 81.62 -53.29 64.11
N PRO A 213 81.44 -52.60 62.96
CA PRO A 213 81.64 -53.21 61.64
C PRO A 213 83.02 -53.83 61.41
N ARG A 214 84.08 -53.38 62.12
CA ARG A 214 85.41 -53.99 62.01
C ARG A 214 85.48 -55.42 62.55
N ASP A 215 84.56 -55.85 63.42
CA ASP A 215 84.55 -57.22 63.93
C ASP A 215 84.09 -58.22 62.85
N ARG A 216 83.46 -57.73 61.77
CA ARG A 216 83.08 -58.52 60.60
C ARG A 216 84.08 -58.46 59.45
N VAL A 217 85.10 -57.61 59.53
CA VAL A 217 86.23 -57.69 58.60
C VAL A 217 87.04 -58.91 59.02
N ARG A 218 86.88 -60.02 58.30
CA ARG A 218 87.78 -61.18 58.44
C ARG A 218 89.21 -60.66 58.34
N ARG A 219 89.97 -60.80 59.43
CA ARG A 219 91.40 -60.47 59.47
C ARG A 219 92.24 -61.34 58.51
N ASP A 220 91.63 -62.38 57.94
CA ASP A 220 92.26 -63.36 57.07
C ASP A 220 92.08 -63.07 55.56
N ASP A 221 91.44 -61.96 55.17
CA ASP A 221 91.55 -61.53 53.78
C ASP A 221 92.96 -60.98 53.52
N PRO A 222 93.72 -61.54 52.55
CA PRO A 222 95.03 -61.02 52.21
C PRO A 222 94.88 -59.56 51.80
N ARG A 223 95.62 -58.68 52.47
CA ARG A 223 95.70 -57.27 52.10
C ARG A 223 96.21 -57.23 50.66
N PRO A 224 95.44 -56.76 49.67
CA PRO A 224 95.93 -56.69 48.30
C PRO A 224 97.18 -55.82 48.26
N GLU A 225 98.16 -56.25 47.47
CA GLU A 225 99.37 -55.46 47.23
C GLU A 225 98.94 -54.07 46.71
N PRO A 226 99.62 -52.97 47.09
CA PRO A 226 99.17 -51.61 46.78
C PRO A 226 98.84 -51.37 45.30
N GLU A 227 99.51 -52.07 44.39
CA GLU A 227 99.30 -51.96 42.95
C GLU A 227 97.94 -52.55 42.50
N GLU A 228 97.53 -53.70 43.04
CA GLU A 228 96.26 -54.37 42.69
C GLU A 228 95.03 -53.53 43.09
N MET A 229 95.15 -52.76 44.17
CA MET A 229 94.10 -51.86 44.64
C MET A 229 93.90 -50.69 43.67
N TRP A 230 94.98 -50.11 43.15
CA TRP A 230 94.90 -48.97 42.23
C TRP A 230 94.40 -49.36 40.85
N ASP A 231 94.70 -50.57 40.40
CA ASP A 231 94.16 -51.10 39.13
C ASP A 231 92.66 -51.35 39.24
N ARG A 232 92.19 -51.95 40.35
CA ARG A 232 90.76 -52.16 40.61
C ARG A 232 89.96 -50.85 40.65
N ILE A 233 90.51 -49.82 41.30
CA ILE A 233 89.87 -48.48 41.36
C ILE A 233 89.83 -47.86 39.96
N ARG A 234 90.86 -48.04 39.14
CA ARG A 234 90.87 -47.56 37.76
C ARG A 234 89.81 -48.26 36.90
N ASP A 235 89.66 -49.57 37.04
CA ASP A 235 88.67 -50.36 36.31
C ASP A 235 87.23 -49.99 36.70
N GLU A 236 86.95 -49.80 37.99
CA GLU A 236 85.64 -49.36 38.46
C GLU A 236 85.29 -47.95 37.95
N LEU A 237 86.25 -47.03 37.93
CA LEU A 237 86.05 -45.67 37.41
C LEU A 237 85.90 -45.64 35.87
N ALA A 238 86.50 -46.59 35.15
CA ALA A 238 86.33 -46.69 33.70
C ALA A 238 84.88 -47.04 33.29
N GLY A 239 84.12 -47.71 34.17
CA GLY A 239 82.71 -48.03 33.94
C GLY A 239 81.73 -46.87 34.18
N TRP A 240 82.23 -45.72 34.64
CA TRP A 240 81.42 -44.53 34.96
C TRP A 240 81.55 -43.39 33.93
N ALA A 241 82.30 -43.62 32.85
CA ALA A 241 82.41 -42.74 31.68
C ALA A 241 81.54 -43.24 30.53
#